data_AF-A0A6T8JWQ3-F1
#
_entry.id   AF-A0A6T8JWQ3-F1
#
_cell.length_a   1.000
_cell.length_b   1.000
_cell.length_c   1.000
_cell.angle_alpha   90.00
_cell.angle_beta   90.00
_cell.angle_gamma   90.00
#
_symmetry.space_group_name_H-M   'P 1'
#
loop_
_entity.id
_entity.type
_entity.pdbx_description
1 polymer ?
#
loop_
_entity_poly.entity_id
_entity_poly.type
_entity_poly.pdbx_seq_one_letter_code
_entity_poly.pdbx_strand_id
1 'polypeptide(L)'
;AKPDTFTYNTLIKYYSSDPHTLGEAERLLEQMIKLCKDKNEYCYPSGFSFATIINAYARSNNSYSAKRAQHILHRMVNLYKSGGHDVLKPDKVFYTSVINAWANSGDPDAGSKSEKLLAEMHTLYDQGNESMKPNIKSYNTVLLTHTRSGKDGINKAYELLQSLECAEDKDINPNTVTYNMLIDAITPFNDEDGANLAQKMLYKMERRKREGNNCAPDLTTYSLCIKAFSQCKAKYSATKAQCLFDHMISTYESSGNQDIRPNWRVCTLVIDAWRRSNDTEKAIRAREMLRLMIKYYEGGNTSIAPNLGTYNAVLLCCVHTNGAVQHKLAALDIAYKSFQELVKSKYGNPNDVTYSTFLRACNNLLPAGDASRISIASAIFKRCCKDGQVSPDVIIEFKRAVPSETFKTFLGKNAERYGKMKNKINLQLLPKEWTCNLRT
;
A
#
# COMPACT_ATOMS: atom_id res chain seq x y z
N ALA A 1 8.83 2.89 51.23
CA ALA A 1 8.11 4.11 50.82
C ALA A 1 6.74 3.71 50.27
N LYS A 2 5.67 4.49 50.53
CA LYS A 2 4.38 4.26 49.85
C LYS A 2 4.55 4.68 48.37
N PRO A 3 4.10 3.87 47.39
CA PRO A 3 4.22 4.22 45.98
C PRO A 3 3.41 5.48 45.67
N ASP A 4 4.03 6.40 44.94
CA ASP A 4 3.45 7.67 44.50
C ASP A 4 2.93 7.58 43.04
N THR A 5 2.29 8.64 42.57
CA THR A 5 1.78 8.74 41.18
C THR A 5 2.88 8.44 40.14
N PHE A 6 4.12 8.86 40.38
CA PHE A 6 5.24 8.63 39.46
C PHE A 6 5.61 7.13 39.37
N THR A 7 5.66 6.46 40.51
CA THR A 7 5.93 5.01 40.61
C THR A 7 4.89 4.22 39.83
N TYR A 8 3.61 4.51 40.04
CA TYR A 8 2.53 3.85 39.31
C TYR A 8 2.57 4.15 37.81
N ASN A 9 2.77 5.40 37.40
CA ASN A 9 2.85 5.77 35.98
C ASN A 9 4.01 5.07 35.27
N THR A 10 5.14 4.88 35.96
CA THR A 10 6.29 4.15 35.43
C THR A 10 5.96 2.67 35.22
N LEU A 11 5.32 2.03 36.20
CA LEU A 11 4.88 0.64 36.08
C LEU A 11 3.80 0.45 35.01
N ILE A 12 2.80 1.34 34.97
CA ILE A 12 1.75 1.33 33.94
C ILE A 12 2.38 1.44 32.55
N LYS A 13 3.35 2.34 32.35
CA LYS A 13 4.07 2.47 31.09
C LYS A 13 4.87 1.22 30.74
N TYR A 14 5.55 0.62 31.72
CA TYR A 14 6.28 -0.63 31.54
C TYR A 14 5.35 -1.75 31.06
N TYR A 15 4.27 -2.02 31.79
CA TYR A 15 3.29 -3.06 31.43
C TYR A 15 2.44 -2.72 30.19
N SER A 16 2.34 -1.45 29.80
CA SER A 16 1.67 -1.04 28.56
C SER A 16 2.53 -1.22 27.31
N SER A 17 3.81 -1.57 27.47
CA SER A 17 4.72 -1.79 26.35
C SER A 17 4.54 -3.17 25.72
N ASP A 18 4.02 -4.14 26.46
CA ASP A 18 3.70 -5.48 25.97
C ASP A 18 2.16 -5.69 25.97
N PRO A 19 1.55 -6.01 24.81
CA PRO A 19 0.12 -6.33 24.70
C PRO A 19 -0.37 -7.40 25.69
N HIS A 20 0.48 -8.37 26.06
CA HIS A 20 0.11 -9.45 26.97
C HIS A 20 -0.01 -8.99 28.43
N THR A 21 0.67 -7.89 28.80
CA THR A 21 0.65 -7.36 30.17
C THR A 21 -0.32 -6.20 30.37
N LEU A 22 -1.15 -5.87 29.37
CA LEU A 22 -2.11 -4.77 29.47
C LEU A 22 -3.13 -4.93 30.59
N GLY A 23 -3.52 -6.18 30.92
CA GLY A 23 -4.39 -6.45 32.06
C GLY A 23 -3.76 -6.03 33.39
N GLU A 24 -2.44 -6.17 33.55
CA GLU A 24 -1.73 -5.72 34.75
C GLU A 24 -1.62 -4.20 34.82
N ALA A 25 -1.37 -3.54 33.68
CA ALA A 25 -1.40 -2.09 33.59
C ALA A 25 -2.78 -1.52 34.01
N GLU A 26 -3.86 -2.16 33.53
CA GLU A 26 -5.22 -1.80 33.91
C GLU A 26 -5.50 -2.04 35.40
N ARG A 27 -5.04 -3.18 35.95
CA ARG A 27 -5.18 -3.48 37.37
C ARG A 27 -4.48 -2.45 38.25
N LEU A 28 -3.28 -1.99 37.84
CA LEU A 28 -2.55 -0.93 38.54
C LEU A 28 -3.31 0.40 38.50
N LEU A 29 -3.93 0.76 37.37
CA LEU A 29 -4.76 1.96 37.27
C LEU A 29 -5.98 1.88 38.20
N GLU A 30 -6.68 0.74 38.26
CA GLU A 30 -7.81 0.57 39.19
C GLU A 30 -7.38 0.61 40.66
N GLN A 31 -6.17 0.11 40.97
CA GLN A 31 -5.59 0.29 42.31
C GLN A 31 -5.34 1.76 42.64
N MET A 32 -4.79 2.55 41.71
CA MET A 32 -4.65 4.00 41.90
C MET A 32 -5.99 4.69 42.14
N ILE A 33 -7.01 4.33 41.36
CA ILE A 33 -8.37 4.90 41.50
C ILE A 33 -8.98 4.56 42.87
N LYS A 34 -8.78 3.34 43.36
CA LYS A 34 -9.27 2.93 44.69
C LYS A 34 -8.58 3.70 45.81
N LEU A 35 -7.24 3.80 45.76
CA LEU A 35 -6.45 4.52 46.76
C LEU A 35 -6.80 6.02 46.81
N CYS A 36 -7.18 6.60 45.67
CA CYS A 36 -7.66 7.98 45.60
C CYS A 36 -8.99 8.18 46.37
N LYS A 37 -9.93 7.22 46.28
CA LYS A 37 -11.22 7.31 47.00
C LYS A 37 -11.04 7.24 48.53
N ASP A 38 -9.98 6.60 48.99
CA ASP A 38 -9.64 6.46 50.41
C ASP A 38 -8.96 7.71 51.00
N LYS A 39 -9.08 8.89 50.35
CA LYS A 39 -8.50 10.20 50.75
C LYS A 39 -6.97 10.23 50.86
N ASN A 40 -6.27 9.38 50.11
CA ASN A 40 -4.81 9.40 50.08
C ASN A 40 -4.31 10.44 49.06
N GLU A 41 -3.86 11.60 49.54
CA GLU A 41 -3.48 12.78 48.73
C GLU A 41 -2.28 12.55 47.77
N TYR A 42 -1.52 11.48 47.97
CA TYR A 42 -0.23 11.24 47.29
C TYR A 42 -0.28 10.36 46.03
N CYS A 43 -1.44 9.75 45.71
CA CYS A 43 -1.58 8.80 44.61
C CYS A 43 -2.89 9.04 43.84
N TYR A 44 -2.84 9.97 42.89
CA TYR A 44 -3.99 10.34 42.07
C TYR A 44 -3.75 9.93 40.60
N PRO A 45 -4.69 9.20 39.96
CA PRO A 45 -4.54 8.84 38.55
C PRO A 45 -4.57 10.11 37.69
N SER A 46 -3.58 10.24 36.81
CA SER A 46 -3.43 11.41 35.95
C SER A 46 -3.99 11.14 34.55
N GLY A 47 -4.28 12.19 33.77
CA GLY A 47 -4.57 12.03 32.35
C GLY A 47 -3.51 11.21 31.60
N PHE A 48 -2.24 11.25 32.04
CA PHE A 48 -1.16 10.42 31.50
C PHE A 48 -1.37 8.92 31.76
N SER A 49 -1.85 8.54 32.95
CA SER A 49 -2.12 7.15 33.33
C SER A 49 -3.17 6.53 32.40
N PHE A 50 -4.27 7.26 32.18
CA PHE A 50 -5.33 6.88 31.26
C PHE A 50 -4.87 6.87 29.80
N ALA A 51 -4.14 7.90 29.35
CA ALA A 51 -3.63 8.01 27.99
C ALA A 51 -2.73 6.84 27.62
N THR A 52 -1.86 6.43 28.55
CA THR A 52 -0.90 5.34 28.33
C THR A 52 -1.63 4.02 28.05
N ILE A 53 -2.64 3.70 28.85
CA ILE A 53 -3.43 2.47 28.71
C ILE A 53 -4.33 2.52 27.48
N ILE A 54 -5.06 3.62 27.25
CA ILE A 54 -5.92 3.79 26.07
C ILE A 54 -5.11 3.64 24.78
N ASN A 55 -3.95 4.30 24.69
CA ASN A 55 -3.08 4.21 23.52
C ASN A 55 -2.51 2.81 23.33
N ALA A 56 -2.20 2.10 24.42
CA ALA A 56 -1.67 0.74 24.33
C ALA A 56 -2.74 -0.27 23.86
N TYR A 57 -3.96 -0.18 24.38
CA TYR A 57 -5.09 -0.94 23.83
C TYR A 57 -5.39 -0.58 22.36
N ALA A 58 -5.30 0.70 21.99
CA ALA A 58 -5.53 1.15 20.61
C ALA A 58 -4.53 0.57 19.60
N ARG A 59 -3.32 0.17 20.03
CA ARG A 59 -2.30 -0.48 19.18
C ARG A 59 -2.48 -1.99 19.04
N SER A 60 -3.37 -2.60 19.82
CA SER A 60 -3.50 -4.07 19.91
C SER A 60 -4.39 -4.68 18.81
N ASN A 61 -5.02 -3.87 17.96
CA ASN A 61 -5.75 -4.27 16.73
C ASN A 61 -6.77 -5.42 16.92
N ASN A 62 -7.54 -5.41 18.02
CA ASN A 62 -8.58 -6.42 18.26
C ASN A 62 -9.81 -5.84 18.99
N SER A 63 -10.99 -6.45 18.77
CA SER A 63 -12.29 -6.03 19.36
C SER A 63 -12.26 -5.98 20.89
N TYR A 64 -11.58 -6.92 21.55
CA TYR A 64 -11.46 -6.90 23.01
C TYR A 64 -10.75 -5.63 23.50
N SER A 65 -9.62 -5.28 22.88
CA SER A 65 -8.82 -4.10 23.24
C SER A 65 -9.59 -2.81 22.98
N ALA A 66 -10.36 -2.72 21.88
CA ALA A 66 -11.20 -1.55 21.63
C ALA A 66 -12.30 -1.38 22.70
N LYS A 67 -12.94 -2.48 23.13
CA LYS A 67 -13.90 -2.48 24.26
C LYS A 67 -13.25 -2.01 25.56
N ARG A 68 -12.04 -2.48 25.87
CA ARG A 68 -11.30 -2.05 27.07
C ARG A 68 -10.90 -0.59 27.00
N ALA A 69 -10.37 -0.12 25.86
CA ALA A 69 -10.03 1.28 25.66
C ALA A 69 -11.24 2.20 25.90
N GLN A 70 -12.42 1.84 25.36
CA GLN A 70 -13.65 2.59 25.61
C GLN A 70 -14.09 2.54 27.07
N HIS A 71 -13.99 1.37 27.72
CA HIS A 71 -14.31 1.22 29.13
C HIS A 71 -13.47 2.16 30.01
N ILE A 72 -12.16 2.22 29.74
CA ILE A 72 -11.21 3.10 30.45
C ILE A 72 -11.50 4.57 30.18
N LEU A 73 -11.88 4.95 28.96
CA LEU A 73 -12.32 6.31 28.65
C LEU A 73 -13.56 6.70 29.46
N HIS A 74 -14.61 5.86 29.46
CA HIS A 74 -15.83 6.15 30.24
C HIS A 74 -15.53 6.20 31.75
N ARG A 75 -14.60 5.35 32.22
CA ARG A 75 -14.14 5.39 33.62
C ARG A 75 -13.53 6.74 33.96
N MET A 76 -12.65 7.27 33.10
CA MET A 76 -12.05 8.60 33.25
C MET A 76 -13.12 9.71 33.29
N VAL A 77 -14.07 9.68 32.34
CA VAL A 77 -15.16 10.67 32.24
C VAL A 77 -16.05 10.64 33.50
N ASN A 78 -16.37 9.45 34.02
CA ASN A 78 -17.18 9.30 35.23
C ASN A 78 -16.45 9.80 36.49
N LEU A 79 -15.12 9.60 36.58
CA LEU A 79 -14.32 10.15 37.67
C LEU A 79 -14.27 11.69 37.61
N TYR A 80 -14.12 12.28 36.43
CA TYR A 80 -14.21 13.72 36.25
C TYR A 80 -15.58 14.27 36.72
N LYS A 81 -16.69 13.63 36.33
CA LYS A 81 -18.04 14.03 36.74
C LYS A 81 -18.31 13.88 38.25
N SER A 82 -17.66 12.92 38.92
CA SER A 82 -17.90 12.62 40.35
C SER A 82 -16.93 13.32 41.31
N GLY A 83 -15.79 13.83 40.82
CA GLY A 83 -14.75 14.41 41.66
C GLY A 83 -14.16 15.74 41.18
N GLY A 84 -14.56 16.26 40.02
CA GLY A 84 -14.26 17.63 39.58
C GLY A 84 -12.78 18.01 39.41
N HIS A 85 -11.85 17.05 39.41
CA HIS A 85 -10.43 17.35 39.26
C HIS A 85 -10.08 17.62 37.79
N ASP A 86 -9.61 18.84 37.49
CA ASP A 86 -9.25 19.30 36.15
C ASP A 86 -8.22 18.41 35.42
N VAL A 87 -7.39 17.67 36.18
CA VAL A 87 -6.40 16.72 35.62
C VAL A 87 -7.02 15.52 34.89
N LEU A 88 -8.34 15.27 35.07
CA LEU A 88 -9.11 14.22 34.39
C LEU A 88 -10.08 14.78 33.36
N LYS A 89 -10.02 16.09 33.08
CA LYS A 89 -10.89 16.73 32.10
C LYS A 89 -10.78 16.00 30.75
N PRO A 90 -11.91 15.50 30.18
CA PRO A 90 -11.89 14.80 28.91
C PRO A 90 -11.36 15.70 27.80
N ASP A 91 -10.50 15.13 26.95
CA ASP A 91 -9.89 15.78 25.78
C ASP A 91 -10.16 14.93 24.52
N LYS A 92 -10.33 15.60 23.38
CA LYS A 92 -10.47 14.98 22.05
C LYS A 92 -9.40 13.92 21.73
N VAL A 93 -8.18 14.03 22.26
CA VAL A 93 -7.08 13.07 22.04
C VAL A 93 -7.47 11.67 22.54
N PHE A 94 -8.12 11.57 23.69
CA PHE A 94 -8.54 10.28 24.25
C PHE A 94 -9.65 9.64 23.40
N TYR A 95 -10.67 10.43 23.03
CA TYR A 95 -11.75 9.97 22.16
C TYR A 95 -11.22 9.53 20.80
N THR A 96 -10.37 10.34 20.15
CA THR A 96 -9.73 9.99 18.89
C THR A 96 -8.95 8.67 18.99
N SER A 97 -8.26 8.44 20.11
CA SER A 97 -7.51 7.20 20.34
C SER A 97 -8.41 5.97 20.49
N VAL A 98 -9.54 6.10 21.18
CA VAL A 98 -10.54 5.03 21.29
C VAL A 98 -11.26 4.78 19.96
N ILE A 99 -11.62 5.82 19.21
CA ILE A 99 -12.20 5.69 17.87
C ILE A 99 -11.19 4.97 16.96
N ASN A 100 -9.89 5.30 17.05
CA ASN A 100 -8.85 4.58 16.30
C ASN A 100 -8.73 3.12 16.75
N ALA A 101 -8.90 2.82 18.05
CA ALA A 101 -8.96 1.45 18.52
C ALA A 101 -10.10 0.67 17.85
N TRP A 102 -11.30 1.26 17.78
CA TRP A 102 -12.45 0.71 17.05
C TRP A 102 -12.18 0.56 15.56
N ALA A 103 -11.52 1.54 14.93
CA ALA A 103 -11.15 1.47 13.52
C ALA A 103 -10.29 0.25 13.20
N ASN A 104 -9.41 -0.16 14.12
CA ASN A 104 -8.49 -1.29 13.95
C ASN A 104 -9.03 -2.60 14.54
N SER A 105 -10.27 -2.62 15.07
CA SER A 105 -10.74 -3.72 15.89
C SER A 105 -11.35 -4.89 15.11
N GLY A 106 -11.70 -4.66 13.84
CA GLY A 106 -12.45 -5.61 13.00
C GLY A 106 -13.88 -5.87 13.49
N ASP A 107 -14.41 -5.04 14.40
CA ASP A 107 -15.74 -5.21 14.97
C ASP A 107 -16.80 -4.68 13.98
N PRO A 108 -17.85 -5.45 13.64
CA PRO A 108 -18.87 -5.01 12.69
C PRO A 108 -19.58 -3.71 13.09
N ASP A 109 -19.73 -3.47 14.40
CA ASP A 109 -20.37 -2.28 14.95
C ASP A 109 -19.38 -1.13 15.19
N ALA A 110 -18.13 -1.25 14.76
CA ALA A 110 -17.10 -0.23 14.96
C ALA A 110 -17.52 1.15 14.45
N GLY A 111 -18.20 1.21 13.30
CA GLY A 111 -18.74 2.45 12.74
C GLY A 111 -19.75 3.11 13.68
N SER A 112 -20.80 2.38 14.07
CA SER A 112 -21.85 2.88 14.98
C SER A 112 -21.29 3.29 16.36
N LYS A 113 -20.28 2.59 16.87
CA LYS A 113 -19.61 2.95 18.14
C LYS A 113 -18.76 4.21 17.99
N SER A 114 -18.11 4.37 16.85
CA SER A 114 -17.29 5.54 16.52
C SER A 114 -18.15 6.81 16.34
N GLU A 115 -19.30 6.69 15.67
CA GLU A 115 -20.30 7.76 15.56
C GLU A 115 -20.82 8.19 16.94
N LYS A 116 -21.13 7.23 17.82
CA LYS A 116 -21.55 7.53 19.21
C LYS A 116 -20.49 8.29 19.99
N LEU A 117 -19.22 7.85 19.92
CA LEU A 117 -18.12 8.55 20.58
C LEU A 117 -17.92 9.96 20.03
N LEU A 118 -18.08 10.16 18.71
CA LEU A 118 -18.02 11.49 18.10
C LEU A 118 -19.19 12.38 18.55
N ALA A 119 -20.40 11.83 18.69
CA ALA A 119 -21.56 12.56 19.21
C ALA A 119 -21.38 12.94 20.70
N GLU A 120 -20.76 12.08 21.50
CA GLU A 120 -20.37 12.41 22.88
C GLU A 120 -19.35 13.56 22.93
N MET A 121 -18.41 13.62 21.97
CA MET A 121 -17.46 14.74 21.87
C MET A 121 -18.17 16.07 21.64
N HIS A 122 -19.12 16.11 20.69
CA HIS A 122 -19.96 17.29 20.44
C HIS A 122 -20.77 17.68 21.68
N THR A 123 -21.42 16.71 22.32
CA THR A 123 -22.20 16.95 23.54
C THR A 123 -21.36 17.59 24.65
N LEU A 124 -20.13 17.13 24.85
CA LEU A 124 -19.22 17.70 25.86
C LEU A 124 -18.69 19.08 25.45
N TYR A 125 -18.50 19.34 24.16
CA TYR A 125 -18.14 20.65 23.65
C TYR A 125 -19.27 21.67 23.87
N ASP A 126 -20.52 21.31 23.57
CA ASP A 126 -21.70 22.14 23.79
C ASP A 126 -21.94 22.45 25.28
N GLN A 127 -21.47 21.57 26.17
CA GLN A 127 -21.45 21.79 27.63
C GLN A 127 -20.33 22.74 28.10
N GLY A 128 -19.58 23.35 27.19
CA GLY A 128 -18.54 24.33 27.48
C GLY A 128 -17.12 23.75 27.60
N ASN A 129 -16.90 22.47 27.28
CA ASN A 129 -15.55 21.92 27.23
C ASN A 129 -14.89 22.15 25.86
N GLU A 130 -14.26 23.31 25.67
CA GLU A 130 -13.57 23.67 24.41
C GLU A 130 -12.55 22.62 23.93
N SER A 131 -11.88 21.90 24.86
CA SER A 131 -10.90 20.87 24.50
C SER A 131 -11.49 19.68 23.74
N MET A 132 -12.82 19.53 23.79
CA MET A 132 -13.58 18.47 23.15
C MET A 132 -14.04 18.79 21.72
N LYS A 133 -13.88 20.05 21.24
CA LYS A 133 -14.26 20.44 19.87
C LYS A 133 -13.70 19.43 18.86
N PRO A 134 -14.54 18.66 18.15
CA PRO A 134 -14.05 17.72 17.15
C PRO A 134 -13.34 18.47 16.02
N ASN A 135 -12.25 17.90 15.52
CA ASN A 135 -11.50 18.45 14.39
C ASN A 135 -11.44 17.43 13.25
N ILE A 136 -10.86 17.81 12.12
CA ILE A 136 -10.74 16.91 10.96
C ILE A 136 -10.07 15.57 11.29
N LYS A 137 -9.17 15.51 12.29
CA LYS A 137 -8.53 14.25 12.71
C LYS A 137 -9.54 13.32 13.40
N SER A 138 -10.41 13.85 14.27
CA SER A 138 -11.50 13.07 14.87
C SER A 138 -12.41 12.47 13.80
N TYR A 139 -12.83 13.29 12.84
CA TYR A 139 -13.67 12.87 11.72
C TYR A 139 -12.97 11.87 10.79
N ASN A 140 -11.70 12.08 10.44
CA ASN A 140 -10.91 11.13 9.66
C ASN A 140 -10.81 9.77 10.35
N THR A 141 -10.79 9.74 11.69
CA THR A 141 -10.75 8.48 12.43
C THR A 141 -12.08 7.75 12.38
N VAL A 142 -13.22 8.46 12.45
CA VAL A 142 -14.56 7.85 12.22
C VAL A 142 -14.69 7.39 10.77
N LEU A 143 -14.26 8.19 9.81
CA LEU A 143 -14.23 7.83 8.40
C LEU A 143 -13.42 6.53 8.20
N LEU A 144 -12.24 6.42 8.81
CA LEU A 144 -11.41 5.22 8.77
C LEU A 144 -12.17 3.98 9.27
N THR A 145 -12.99 4.13 10.33
CA THR A 145 -13.78 3.01 10.86
C THR A 145 -14.76 2.49 9.81
N HIS A 146 -15.48 3.39 9.13
CA HIS A 146 -16.41 3.02 8.07
C HIS A 146 -15.71 2.42 6.86
N THR A 147 -14.57 2.96 6.43
CA THR A 147 -13.81 2.41 5.30
C THR A 147 -13.38 0.96 5.49
N ARG A 148 -13.28 0.50 6.75
CA ARG A 148 -12.89 -0.86 7.10
C ARG A 148 -14.07 -1.80 7.33
N SER A 149 -15.30 -1.29 7.25
CA SER A 149 -16.54 -2.07 7.34
C SER A 149 -17.02 -2.63 6.00
N GLY A 150 -16.15 -2.67 4.97
CA GLY A 150 -16.49 -3.18 3.64
C GLY A 150 -17.25 -2.17 2.78
N LYS A 151 -17.93 -2.66 1.72
CA LYS A 151 -18.58 -1.80 0.72
C LYS A 151 -19.68 -0.90 1.30
N ASP A 152 -20.53 -1.42 2.19
CA ASP A 152 -21.58 -0.63 2.83
C ASP A 152 -20.99 0.49 3.71
N GLY A 153 -19.85 0.21 4.32
CA GLY A 153 -19.08 1.20 5.07
C GLY A 153 -18.58 2.35 4.20
N ILE A 154 -18.22 2.10 2.94
CA ILE A 154 -17.75 3.15 2.02
C ILE A 154 -18.87 4.16 1.70
N ASN A 155 -20.11 3.73 1.58
CA ASN A 155 -21.24 4.64 1.37
C ASN A 155 -21.40 5.60 2.56
N LYS A 156 -21.39 5.08 3.79
CA LYS A 156 -21.41 5.90 5.01
C LYS A 156 -20.21 6.85 5.11
N ALA A 157 -19.02 6.35 4.75
CA ALA A 157 -17.80 7.15 4.75
C ALA A 157 -17.88 8.29 3.72
N TYR A 158 -18.53 8.06 2.58
CA TYR A 158 -18.78 9.07 1.55
C TYR A 158 -19.85 10.08 1.97
N GLU A 159 -20.92 9.65 2.64
CA GLU A 159 -21.93 10.55 3.24
C GLU A 159 -21.29 11.46 4.29
N LEU A 160 -20.42 10.91 5.15
CA LEU A 160 -19.65 11.69 6.11
C LEU A 160 -18.72 12.69 5.42
N LEU A 161 -18.05 12.30 4.34
CA LEU A 161 -17.25 13.24 3.55
C LEU A 161 -18.13 14.39 3.02
N GLN A 162 -19.31 14.09 2.48
CA GLN A 162 -20.23 15.12 1.95
C GLN A 162 -20.73 16.07 3.03
N SER A 163 -21.00 15.58 4.25
CA SER A 163 -21.42 16.46 5.35
C SER A 163 -20.28 17.38 5.79
N LEU A 164 -19.04 16.88 5.86
CA LEU A 164 -17.85 17.69 6.14
C LEU A 164 -17.58 18.73 5.05
N GLU A 165 -17.82 18.36 3.80
CA GLU A 165 -17.65 19.23 2.65
C GLU A 165 -18.60 20.43 2.62
N CYS A 166 -19.80 20.28 3.20
CA CYS A 166 -20.84 21.30 3.30
C CYS A 166 -20.77 22.10 4.61
N ALA A 167 -19.89 21.73 5.55
CA ALA A 167 -19.77 22.42 6.82
C ALA A 167 -19.12 23.81 6.63
N GLU A 168 -19.62 24.80 7.38
CA GLU A 168 -19.04 26.15 7.39
C GLU A 168 -17.75 26.23 8.20
N ASP A 169 -17.56 25.31 9.16
CA ASP A 169 -16.38 25.27 10.01
C ASP A 169 -15.15 24.78 9.22
N LYS A 170 -14.23 25.71 8.96
CA LYS A 170 -12.99 25.43 8.24
C LYS A 170 -12.07 24.44 8.96
N ASP A 171 -12.19 24.28 10.28
CA ASP A 171 -11.35 23.36 11.08
C ASP A 171 -11.64 21.88 10.77
N ILE A 172 -12.81 21.60 10.17
CA ILE A 172 -13.26 20.26 9.81
C ILE A 172 -13.36 20.06 8.29
N ASN A 173 -12.87 21.01 7.50
CA ASN A 173 -12.84 20.87 6.05
C ASN A 173 -11.98 19.66 5.64
N PRO A 174 -12.50 18.78 4.75
CA PRO A 174 -11.73 17.67 4.21
C PRO A 174 -10.43 18.11 3.57
N ASN A 175 -9.35 17.42 3.89
CA ASN A 175 -8.03 17.68 3.34
C ASN A 175 -7.54 16.49 2.50
N THR A 176 -6.33 16.59 1.95
CA THR A 176 -5.73 15.54 1.11
C THR A 176 -5.71 14.18 1.81
N VAL A 177 -5.49 14.12 3.14
CA VAL A 177 -5.52 12.88 3.92
C VAL A 177 -6.92 12.27 3.96
N THR A 178 -7.97 13.08 4.13
CA THR A 178 -9.36 12.62 4.15
C THR A 178 -9.74 11.94 2.84
N TYR A 179 -9.43 12.56 1.70
CA TYR A 179 -9.71 11.99 0.39
C TYR A 179 -8.87 10.75 0.09
N ASN A 180 -7.56 10.79 0.37
CA ASN A 180 -6.67 9.65 0.13
C ASN A 180 -7.11 8.41 0.95
N MET A 181 -7.64 8.59 2.15
CA MET A 181 -8.19 7.50 2.97
C MET A 181 -9.35 6.78 2.28
N LEU A 182 -10.31 7.54 1.72
CA LEU A 182 -11.44 6.97 0.98
C LEU A 182 -10.99 6.30 -0.32
N ILE A 183 -10.12 6.96 -1.08
CA ILE A 183 -9.61 6.42 -2.35
C ILE A 183 -8.86 5.11 -2.09
N ASP A 184 -7.98 5.07 -1.09
CA ASP A 184 -7.23 3.84 -0.75
C ASP A 184 -8.17 2.71 -0.36
N ALA A 185 -9.22 2.99 0.40
CA ALA A 185 -10.20 1.98 0.81
C ALA A 185 -11.04 1.41 -0.35
N ILE A 186 -11.17 2.16 -1.45
CA ILE A 186 -11.86 1.70 -2.66
C ILE A 186 -10.95 0.80 -3.52
N THR A 187 -9.62 0.99 -3.47
CA THR A 187 -8.67 0.26 -4.34
C THR A 187 -8.79 -1.27 -4.29
N PRO A 188 -9.01 -1.95 -3.14
CA PRO A 188 -9.03 -3.40 -3.08
C PRO A 188 -10.25 -4.06 -3.73
N PHE A 189 -11.32 -3.31 -4.02
CA PHE A 189 -12.52 -3.90 -4.62
C PHE A 189 -12.32 -4.34 -6.06
N ASN A 190 -11.34 -3.77 -6.77
CA ASN A 190 -10.94 -4.13 -8.14
C ASN A 190 -12.10 -4.09 -9.17
N ASP A 191 -13.15 -3.32 -8.89
CA ASP A 191 -14.30 -3.13 -9.77
C ASP A 191 -14.28 -1.75 -10.47
N GLU A 192 -15.04 -1.64 -11.55
CA GLU A 192 -15.07 -0.43 -12.38
C GLU A 192 -15.73 0.76 -11.65
N ASP A 193 -16.77 0.50 -10.86
CA ASP A 193 -17.48 1.54 -10.11
C ASP A 193 -16.55 2.20 -9.08
N GLY A 194 -15.77 1.40 -8.35
CA GLY A 194 -14.76 1.87 -7.42
C GLY A 194 -13.66 2.69 -8.11
N ALA A 195 -13.13 2.21 -9.23
CA ALA A 195 -12.11 2.98 -9.97
C ALA A 195 -12.65 4.31 -10.52
N ASN A 196 -13.89 4.32 -11.01
CA ASN A 196 -14.56 5.54 -11.46
C ASN A 196 -14.87 6.49 -10.28
N LEU A 197 -15.23 5.96 -9.11
CA LEU A 197 -15.43 6.75 -7.90
C LEU A 197 -14.13 7.39 -7.44
N ALA A 198 -13.02 6.65 -7.43
CA ALA A 198 -11.69 7.19 -7.14
C ALA A 198 -11.32 8.35 -8.08
N GLN A 199 -11.59 8.22 -9.38
CA GLN A 199 -11.39 9.30 -10.36
C GLN A 199 -12.29 10.51 -10.07
N LYS A 200 -13.57 10.27 -9.76
CA LYS A 200 -14.51 11.35 -9.41
C LYS A 200 -14.03 12.12 -8.18
N MET A 201 -13.48 11.44 -7.18
CA MET A 201 -12.93 12.06 -5.98
C MET A 201 -11.70 12.92 -6.29
N LEU A 202 -10.79 12.46 -7.16
CA LEU A 202 -9.66 13.26 -7.64
C LEU A 202 -10.12 14.57 -8.28
N TYR A 203 -11.06 14.53 -9.24
CA TYR A 203 -11.56 15.75 -9.89
C TYR A 203 -12.30 16.67 -8.92
N LYS A 204 -12.97 16.10 -7.91
CA LYS A 204 -13.60 16.86 -6.83
C LYS A 204 -12.58 17.60 -5.98
N MET A 205 -11.45 16.95 -5.64
CA MET A 205 -10.33 17.58 -4.95
C MET A 205 -9.74 18.74 -5.75
N GLU A 206 -9.50 18.56 -7.05
CA GLU A 206 -9.00 19.61 -7.94
C GLU A 206 -9.97 20.82 -8.03
N ARG A 207 -11.28 20.55 -8.09
CA ARG A 207 -12.30 21.60 -8.05
C ARG A 207 -12.27 22.35 -6.71
N ARG A 208 -12.31 21.64 -5.59
CA ARG A 208 -12.29 22.25 -4.26
C ARG A 208 -11.01 23.02 -3.98
N LYS A 209 -9.86 22.57 -4.51
CA LYS A 209 -8.61 23.33 -4.43
C LYS A 209 -8.70 24.67 -5.18
N ARG A 210 -9.33 24.70 -6.35
CA ARG A 210 -9.61 25.96 -7.09
C ARG A 210 -10.55 26.89 -6.33
N GLU A 211 -11.47 26.33 -5.55
CA GLU A 211 -12.35 27.07 -4.62
C GLU A 211 -11.62 27.56 -3.34
N GLY A 212 -10.30 27.32 -3.21
CA GLY A 212 -9.49 27.77 -2.08
C GLY A 212 -9.40 26.79 -0.91
N ASN A 213 -9.93 25.57 -1.04
CA ASN A 213 -9.84 24.55 0.02
C ASN A 213 -8.43 23.91 0.07
N ASN A 214 -8.03 23.47 1.26
CA ASN A 214 -6.74 22.81 1.49
C ASN A 214 -6.77 21.29 1.19
N CYS A 215 -7.15 20.93 -0.04
CA CYS A 215 -7.31 19.54 -0.47
C CYS A 215 -6.70 19.28 -1.85
N ALA A 216 -5.52 19.86 -2.13
CA ALA A 216 -4.82 19.62 -3.39
C ALA A 216 -4.47 18.12 -3.52
N PRO A 217 -4.73 17.48 -4.68
CA PRO A 217 -4.21 16.15 -4.96
C PRO A 217 -2.69 16.13 -4.88
N ASP A 218 -2.15 15.09 -4.26
CA ASP A 218 -0.72 14.81 -4.23
C ASP A 218 -0.38 13.55 -5.06
N LEU A 219 0.90 13.21 -5.13
CA LEU A 219 1.37 12.00 -5.81
C LEU A 219 0.71 10.74 -5.26
N THR A 220 0.36 10.74 -3.96
CA THR A 220 -0.38 9.63 -3.34
C THR A 220 -1.78 9.52 -3.92
N THR A 221 -2.51 10.64 -4.06
CA THR A 221 -3.84 10.69 -4.68
C THR A 221 -3.81 10.09 -6.09
N TYR A 222 -2.91 10.59 -6.96
CA TYR A 222 -2.79 10.07 -8.32
C TYR A 222 -2.39 8.59 -8.35
N SER A 223 -1.43 8.18 -7.50
CA SER A 223 -0.99 6.79 -7.40
C SER A 223 -2.14 5.85 -6.99
N LEU A 224 -3.00 6.27 -6.06
CA LEU A 224 -4.15 5.47 -5.63
C LEU A 224 -5.21 5.35 -6.73
N CYS A 225 -5.53 6.44 -7.43
CA CYS A 225 -6.47 6.40 -8.56
C CYS A 225 -5.94 5.52 -9.71
N ILE A 226 -4.66 5.66 -10.08
CA ILE A 226 -4.01 4.81 -11.09
C ILE A 226 -3.98 3.35 -10.65
N LYS A 227 -3.68 3.08 -9.36
CA LYS A 227 -3.71 1.74 -8.78
C LYS A 227 -5.11 1.12 -8.91
N ALA A 228 -6.18 1.87 -8.58
CA ALA A 228 -7.56 1.38 -8.71
C ALA A 228 -7.88 0.92 -10.14
N PHE A 229 -7.51 1.72 -11.15
CA PHE A 229 -7.65 1.29 -12.55
C PHE A 229 -6.72 0.15 -12.94
N SER A 230 -5.49 0.10 -12.41
CA SER A 230 -4.54 -0.98 -12.72
C SER A 230 -5.01 -2.36 -12.24
N GLN A 231 -5.85 -2.42 -11.21
CA GLN A 231 -6.38 -3.67 -10.66
C GLN A 231 -7.76 -4.02 -11.24
N CYS A 232 -8.42 -3.05 -11.88
CA CYS A 232 -9.71 -3.21 -12.54
C CYS A 232 -9.58 -3.99 -13.87
N LYS A 233 -10.49 -4.95 -14.09
CA LYS A 233 -10.54 -5.78 -15.32
C LYS A 233 -11.39 -5.18 -16.45
N ALA A 234 -11.90 -3.96 -16.30
CA ALA A 234 -12.68 -3.28 -17.33
C ALA A 234 -11.86 -3.05 -18.61
N LYS A 235 -12.52 -3.06 -19.76
CA LYS A 235 -11.87 -3.00 -21.08
C LYS A 235 -10.94 -1.80 -21.25
N TYR A 236 -11.33 -0.63 -20.73
CA TYR A 236 -10.61 0.64 -20.89
C TYR A 236 -9.85 1.05 -19.61
N SER A 237 -9.67 0.14 -18.64
CA SER A 237 -9.03 0.48 -17.36
C SER A 237 -7.59 0.94 -17.54
N ALA A 238 -6.81 0.27 -18.39
CA ALA A 238 -5.42 0.65 -18.68
C ALA A 238 -5.33 2.02 -19.38
N THR A 239 -6.23 2.31 -20.32
CA THR A 239 -6.31 3.62 -20.97
C THR A 239 -6.66 4.72 -19.97
N LYS A 240 -7.63 4.48 -19.07
CA LYS A 240 -7.97 5.44 -17.99
C LYS A 240 -6.79 5.66 -17.04
N ALA A 241 -6.05 4.61 -16.68
CA ALA A 241 -4.83 4.71 -15.88
C ALA A 241 -3.76 5.57 -16.57
N GLN A 242 -3.58 5.40 -17.88
CA GLN A 242 -2.68 6.22 -18.69
C GLN A 242 -3.15 7.69 -18.73
N CYS A 243 -4.42 7.95 -19.02
CA CYS A 243 -4.96 9.32 -19.08
C CYS A 243 -4.80 10.07 -17.74
N LEU A 244 -4.98 9.37 -16.61
CA LEU A 244 -4.73 9.96 -15.28
C LEU A 244 -3.26 10.27 -15.04
N PHE A 245 -2.36 9.41 -15.50
CA PHE A 245 -0.93 9.68 -15.45
C PHE A 245 -0.55 10.87 -16.34
N ASP A 246 -1.08 10.95 -17.56
CA ASP A 246 -0.81 12.05 -18.48
C ASP A 246 -1.36 13.38 -17.92
N HIS A 247 -2.53 13.36 -17.27
CA HIS A 247 -3.09 14.50 -16.54
C HIS A 247 -2.24 14.92 -15.34
N MET A 248 -1.68 13.96 -14.59
CA MET A 248 -0.73 14.24 -13.52
C MET A 248 0.54 14.92 -14.05
N ILE A 249 1.08 14.42 -15.17
CA ILE A 249 2.26 14.98 -15.82
C ILE A 249 2.00 16.41 -16.33
N SER A 250 0.90 16.64 -17.03
CA SER A 250 0.56 17.98 -17.52
C SER A 250 0.33 18.98 -16.37
N THR A 251 -0.27 18.51 -15.27
CA THR A 251 -0.44 19.32 -14.05
C THR A 251 0.90 19.61 -13.40
N TYR A 252 1.83 18.65 -13.34
CA TYR A 252 3.18 18.85 -12.82
C TYR A 252 3.97 19.86 -13.66
N GLU A 253 3.97 19.71 -14.98
CA GLU A 253 4.69 20.58 -15.90
C GLU A 253 4.14 22.01 -15.89
N SER A 254 2.82 22.20 -15.75
CA SER A 254 2.18 23.52 -15.73
C SER A 254 2.27 24.23 -14.37
N SER A 255 2.17 23.50 -13.26
CA SER A 255 2.16 24.10 -11.91
C SER A 255 3.54 24.15 -11.24
N GLY A 256 4.49 23.30 -11.66
CA GLY A 256 5.76 23.11 -10.97
C GLY A 256 5.64 22.48 -9.57
N ASN A 257 4.45 22.00 -9.20
CA ASN A 257 4.16 21.49 -7.87
C ASN A 257 4.95 20.21 -7.58
N GLN A 258 5.87 20.26 -6.61
CA GLN A 258 6.71 19.12 -6.25
C GLN A 258 5.91 17.98 -5.58
N ASP A 259 4.73 18.26 -5.02
CA ASP A 259 3.90 17.25 -4.35
C ASP A 259 3.33 16.21 -5.32
N ILE A 260 3.28 16.53 -6.62
CA ILE A 260 2.81 15.64 -7.70
C ILE A 260 3.94 15.17 -8.63
N ARG A 261 5.20 15.41 -8.25
CA ARG A 261 6.37 15.03 -9.05
C ARG A 261 6.37 13.52 -9.32
N PRO A 262 6.41 13.08 -10.59
CA PRO A 262 6.33 11.66 -10.92
C PRO A 262 7.56 10.90 -10.40
N ASN A 263 7.34 9.66 -9.95
CA ASN A 263 8.37 8.74 -9.49
C ASN A 263 8.25 7.38 -10.18
N TRP A 264 9.22 6.50 -9.93
CA TRP A 264 9.26 5.18 -10.59
C TRP A 264 8.03 4.32 -10.25
N ARG A 265 7.44 4.50 -9.06
CA ARG A 265 6.33 3.70 -8.55
C ARG A 265 5.05 3.97 -9.34
N VAL A 266 4.71 5.24 -9.56
CA VAL A 266 3.51 5.60 -10.33
C VAL A 266 3.62 5.16 -11.80
N CYS A 267 4.81 5.28 -12.42
CA CYS A 267 5.03 4.76 -13.78
C CYS A 267 4.88 3.24 -13.84
N THR A 268 5.38 2.52 -12.83
CA THR A 268 5.24 1.06 -12.76
C THR A 268 3.77 0.63 -12.60
N LEU A 269 2.93 1.40 -11.90
CA LEU A 269 1.49 1.14 -11.82
C LEU A 269 0.81 1.25 -13.19
N VAL A 270 1.19 2.22 -14.02
CA VAL A 270 0.68 2.37 -15.39
C VAL A 270 1.11 1.18 -16.26
N ILE A 271 2.38 0.77 -16.18
CA ILE A 271 2.88 -0.41 -16.89
C ILE A 271 2.12 -1.68 -16.45
N ASP A 272 1.86 -1.84 -15.15
CA ASP A 272 1.10 -2.98 -14.60
C ASP A 272 -0.37 -2.97 -15.03
N ALA A 273 -0.97 -1.78 -15.20
CA ALA A 273 -2.31 -1.63 -15.79
C ALA A 273 -2.34 -2.16 -17.23
N TRP A 274 -1.39 -1.74 -18.07
CA TRP A 274 -1.25 -2.24 -19.44
C TRP A 274 -0.97 -3.76 -19.48
N ARG A 275 -0.13 -4.27 -18.57
CA ARG A 275 0.18 -5.70 -18.46
C ARG A 275 -1.07 -6.55 -18.27
N ARG A 276 -1.98 -6.12 -17.39
CA ARG A 276 -3.24 -6.82 -17.08
C ARG A 276 -4.34 -6.61 -18.11
N SER A 277 -4.21 -5.62 -18.99
CA SER A 277 -5.18 -5.36 -20.06
C SER A 277 -5.21 -6.47 -21.12
N ASN A 278 -6.28 -6.51 -21.91
CA ASN A 278 -6.38 -7.36 -23.10
C ASN A 278 -5.87 -6.65 -24.38
N ASP A 279 -5.24 -5.48 -24.24
CA ASP A 279 -4.76 -4.67 -25.35
C ASP A 279 -3.58 -5.35 -26.08
N THR A 280 -3.58 -5.35 -27.42
CA THR A 280 -2.55 -5.98 -28.24
C THR A 280 -1.25 -5.16 -28.30
N GLU A 281 -1.33 -3.85 -28.02
CA GLU A 281 -0.22 -2.91 -28.03
C GLU A 281 0.38 -2.69 -26.63
N LYS A 282 0.00 -3.49 -25.63
CA LYS A 282 0.49 -3.38 -24.25
C LYS A 282 2.02 -3.31 -24.12
N ALA A 283 2.76 -4.01 -24.99
CA ALA A 283 4.22 -3.98 -25.01
C ALA A 283 4.76 -2.62 -25.50
N ILE A 284 4.11 -2.02 -26.51
CA ILE A 284 4.45 -0.70 -27.05
C ILE A 284 4.20 0.35 -25.98
N ARG A 285 3.02 0.34 -25.36
CA ARG A 285 2.67 1.28 -24.27
C ARG A 285 3.64 1.18 -23.08
N ALA A 286 3.99 -0.04 -22.67
CA ALA A 286 4.99 -0.25 -21.62
C ALA A 286 6.37 0.31 -22.00
N ARG A 287 6.76 0.18 -23.27
CA ARG A 287 8.03 0.72 -23.78
C ARG A 287 8.04 2.25 -23.86
N GLU A 288 6.92 2.87 -24.24
CA GLU A 288 6.73 4.32 -24.20
C GLU A 288 6.90 4.86 -22.77
N MET A 289 6.28 4.19 -21.79
CA MET A 289 6.43 4.54 -20.38
C MET A 289 7.88 4.43 -19.89
N LEU A 290 8.60 3.37 -20.25
CA LEU A 290 10.02 3.23 -19.90
C LEU A 290 10.89 4.36 -20.51
N ARG A 291 10.63 4.73 -21.77
CA ARG A 291 11.32 5.86 -22.42
C ARG A 291 11.02 7.18 -21.73
N LEU A 292 9.77 7.40 -21.31
CA LEU A 292 9.38 8.58 -20.55
C LEU A 292 10.14 8.65 -19.22
N MET A 293 10.25 7.54 -18.49
CA MET A 293 11.02 7.48 -17.26
C MET A 293 12.50 7.86 -17.47
N ILE A 294 13.13 7.36 -18.53
CA ILE A 294 14.52 7.70 -18.87
C ILE A 294 14.66 9.18 -19.19
N LYS A 295 13.77 9.72 -20.03
CA LYS A 295 13.77 11.15 -20.40
C LYS A 295 13.70 12.06 -19.17
N TYR A 296 12.80 11.76 -18.24
CA TYR A 296 12.65 12.54 -17.01
C TYR A 296 13.84 12.38 -16.06
N TYR A 297 14.40 11.18 -15.97
CA TYR A 297 15.59 10.92 -15.16
C TYR A 297 16.82 11.68 -15.68
N GLU A 298 17.04 11.66 -16.99
CA GLU A 298 18.09 12.43 -17.66
C GLU A 298 17.86 13.94 -17.55
N GLY A 299 16.59 14.38 -17.51
CA GLY A 299 16.19 15.74 -17.20
C GLY A 299 16.36 16.16 -15.73
N GLY A 300 16.97 15.33 -14.88
CA GLY A 300 17.29 15.64 -13.48
C GLY A 300 16.28 15.11 -12.46
N ASN A 301 15.23 14.39 -12.88
CA ASN A 301 14.30 13.75 -11.96
C ASN A 301 14.79 12.38 -11.48
N THR A 302 15.62 12.37 -10.44
CA THR A 302 16.20 11.14 -9.88
C THR A 302 15.17 10.16 -9.32
N SER A 303 13.98 10.61 -8.89
CA SER A 303 12.95 9.74 -8.29
C SER A 303 12.23 8.85 -9.30
N ILE A 304 12.32 9.17 -10.59
CA ILE A 304 11.71 8.39 -11.69
C ILE A 304 12.70 7.42 -12.34
N ALA A 305 13.93 7.33 -11.82
CA ALA A 305 14.97 6.44 -12.35
C ALA A 305 14.41 5.03 -12.60
N PRO A 306 14.53 4.50 -13.83
CA PRO A 306 14.21 3.11 -14.10
C PRO A 306 15.01 2.19 -13.17
N ASN A 307 14.41 1.07 -12.81
CA ASN A 307 15.06 0.02 -12.05
C ASN A 307 14.78 -1.35 -12.66
N LEU A 308 15.44 -2.38 -12.13
CA LEU A 308 15.25 -3.77 -12.58
C LEU A 308 13.77 -4.20 -12.58
N GLY A 309 13.00 -3.76 -11.58
CA GLY A 309 11.56 -4.02 -11.50
C GLY A 309 10.77 -3.42 -12.65
N THR A 310 11.09 -2.20 -13.06
CA THR A 310 10.48 -1.53 -14.22
C THR A 310 10.77 -2.29 -15.53
N TYR A 311 12.03 -2.68 -15.77
CA TYR A 311 12.38 -3.47 -16.97
C TYR A 311 11.67 -4.83 -16.96
N ASN A 312 11.61 -5.51 -15.81
CA ASN A 312 10.87 -6.75 -15.68
C ASN A 312 9.36 -6.56 -15.92
N ALA A 313 8.77 -5.44 -15.51
CA ALA A 313 7.38 -5.11 -15.80
C ALA A 313 7.13 -4.95 -17.32
N VAL A 314 8.03 -4.29 -18.05
CA VAL A 314 7.96 -4.18 -19.52
C VAL A 314 8.09 -5.55 -20.18
N LEU A 315 9.03 -6.39 -19.73
CA LEU A 315 9.18 -7.76 -20.25
C LEU A 315 7.92 -8.59 -19.99
N LEU A 316 7.29 -8.44 -18.83
CA LEU A 316 6.02 -9.09 -18.54
C LEU A 316 4.88 -8.59 -19.44
N CYS A 317 4.83 -7.32 -19.85
CA CYS A 317 3.88 -6.86 -20.87
C CYS A 317 4.10 -7.60 -22.21
N CYS A 318 5.37 -7.80 -22.60
CA CYS A 318 5.71 -8.56 -23.80
C CYS A 318 5.24 -10.02 -23.69
N VAL A 319 5.48 -10.69 -22.56
CA VAL A 319 5.04 -12.07 -22.30
C VAL A 319 3.53 -12.26 -22.47
N HIS A 320 2.73 -11.29 -22.01
CA HIS A 320 1.26 -11.35 -22.06
C HIS A 320 0.68 -10.74 -23.34
N THR A 321 1.51 -10.38 -24.32
CA THR A 321 1.04 -9.87 -25.61
C THR A 321 0.45 -11.02 -26.43
N ASN A 322 -0.80 -10.86 -26.83
CA ASN A 322 -1.55 -11.80 -27.65
C ASN A 322 -1.95 -11.14 -28.98
N GLY A 323 -2.49 -11.93 -29.91
CA GLY A 323 -2.98 -11.44 -31.20
C GLY A 323 -2.14 -11.91 -32.38
N ALA A 324 -2.20 -11.16 -33.48
CA ALA A 324 -1.55 -11.49 -34.74
C ALA A 324 -0.01 -11.55 -34.62
N VAL A 325 0.62 -12.27 -35.55
CA VAL A 325 2.07 -12.48 -35.60
C VAL A 325 2.84 -11.15 -35.54
N GLN A 326 2.35 -10.11 -36.21
CA GLN A 326 2.94 -8.77 -36.19
C GLN A 326 3.10 -8.20 -34.77
N HIS A 327 2.07 -8.34 -33.91
CA HIS A 327 2.11 -7.82 -32.54
C HIS A 327 3.05 -8.64 -31.67
N LYS A 328 3.11 -9.96 -31.89
CA LYS A 328 4.04 -10.85 -31.19
C LYS A 328 5.50 -10.55 -31.55
N LEU A 329 5.78 -10.32 -32.83
CA LEU A 329 7.12 -9.95 -33.29
C LEU A 329 7.53 -8.56 -32.79
N ALA A 330 6.62 -7.59 -32.79
CA ALA A 330 6.87 -6.27 -32.18
C ALA A 330 7.16 -6.39 -30.68
N ALA A 331 6.40 -7.20 -29.94
CA ALA A 331 6.65 -7.46 -28.52
C ALA A 331 8.00 -8.15 -28.29
N LEU A 332 8.42 -9.05 -29.18
CA LEU A 332 9.71 -9.73 -29.08
C LEU A 332 10.88 -8.75 -29.32
N ASP A 333 10.76 -7.88 -30.31
CA ASP A 333 11.73 -6.81 -30.56
C ASP A 333 11.84 -5.86 -29.36
N ILE A 334 10.71 -5.47 -28.77
CA ILE A 334 10.67 -4.64 -27.55
C ILE A 334 11.34 -5.37 -26.37
N ALA A 335 11.07 -6.66 -26.20
CA ALA A 335 11.69 -7.46 -25.15
C ALA A 335 13.21 -7.49 -25.32
N TYR A 336 13.70 -7.78 -26.54
CA TYR A 336 15.12 -7.80 -26.87
C TYR A 336 15.80 -6.45 -26.62
N LYS A 337 15.22 -5.36 -27.13
CA LYS A 337 15.75 -4.00 -26.92
C LYS A 337 15.79 -3.63 -25.45
N SER A 338 14.73 -3.93 -24.69
CA SER A 338 14.67 -3.62 -23.25
C SER A 338 15.69 -4.44 -22.45
N PHE A 339 15.90 -5.71 -22.80
CA PHE A 339 16.92 -6.56 -22.18
C PHE A 339 18.34 -6.07 -22.48
N GLN A 340 18.63 -5.76 -23.75
CA GLN A 340 19.93 -5.21 -24.15
C GLN A 340 20.23 -3.88 -23.49
N GLU A 341 19.22 -3.02 -23.37
CA GLU A 341 19.33 -1.74 -22.71
C GLU A 341 19.62 -1.93 -21.22
N LEU A 342 18.87 -2.79 -20.52
CA LEU A 342 19.14 -3.12 -19.12
C LEU A 342 20.58 -3.57 -18.92
N VAL A 343 21.06 -4.51 -19.74
CA VAL A 343 22.44 -5.02 -19.76
C VAL A 343 23.49 -3.92 -19.89
N LYS A 344 23.24 -2.91 -20.72
CA LYS A 344 24.19 -1.83 -21.01
C LYS A 344 24.03 -0.64 -20.06
N SER A 345 22.91 -0.57 -19.36
CA SER A 345 22.54 0.58 -18.55
C SER A 345 23.15 0.53 -17.16
N LYS A 346 23.08 1.68 -16.47
CA LYS A 346 23.39 1.80 -15.04
C LYS A 346 22.21 1.45 -14.12
N TYR A 347 21.06 1.04 -14.67
CA TYR A 347 19.80 0.85 -13.92
C TYR A 347 19.69 -0.51 -13.21
N GLY A 348 20.66 -1.39 -13.42
CA GLY A 348 20.77 -2.69 -12.77
C GLY A 348 21.27 -3.76 -13.73
N ASN A 349 21.64 -4.91 -13.17
CA ASN A 349 22.02 -6.08 -13.95
C ASN A 349 20.83 -7.06 -14.04
N PRO A 350 20.64 -7.76 -15.17
CA PRO A 350 19.67 -8.85 -15.26
C PRO A 350 19.86 -9.88 -14.15
N ASN A 351 18.78 -10.24 -13.47
CA ASN A 351 18.78 -11.35 -12.51
C ASN A 351 18.04 -12.57 -13.06
N ASP A 352 17.97 -13.62 -12.27
CA ASP A 352 17.23 -14.83 -12.56
C ASP A 352 15.76 -14.59 -12.98
N VAL A 353 15.08 -13.63 -12.34
CA VAL A 353 13.72 -13.22 -12.72
C VAL A 353 13.70 -12.58 -14.11
N THR A 354 14.67 -11.73 -14.45
CA THR A 354 14.77 -11.13 -15.79
C THR A 354 14.99 -12.19 -16.86
N TYR A 355 15.93 -13.12 -16.62
CA TYR A 355 16.26 -14.20 -17.56
C TYR A 355 15.08 -15.14 -17.79
N SER A 356 14.44 -15.62 -16.72
CA SER A 356 13.26 -16.49 -16.81
C SER A 356 12.10 -15.77 -17.52
N THR A 357 11.86 -14.49 -17.23
CA THR A 357 10.83 -13.68 -17.90
C THR A 357 11.11 -13.53 -19.39
N PHE A 358 12.36 -13.29 -19.79
CA PHE A 358 12.73 -13.19 -21.20
C PHE A 358 12.54 -14.53 -21.93
N LEU A 359 12.98 -15.64 -21.34
CA LEU A 359 12.77 -16.98 -21.90
C LEU A 359 11.28 -17.31 -22.05
N ARG A 360 10.47 -16.92 -21.06
CA ARG A 360 9.01 -17.03 -21.15
C ARG A 360 8.44 -16.19 -22.30
N ALA A 361 9.00 -15.01 -22.57
CA ALA A 361 8.61 -14.19 -23.72
C ALA A 361 8.92 -14.92 -25.03
N CYS A 362 10.10 -15.53 -25.17
CA CYS A 362 10.43 -16.38 -26.33
C CYS A 362 9.43 -17.54 -26.48
N ASN A 363 9.03 -18.16 -25.39
CA ASN A 363 8.08 -19.29 -25.38
C ASN A 363 6.68 -18.91 -25.88
N ASN A 364 6.22 -17.69 -25.56
CA ASN A 364 4.86 -17.24 -25.87
C ASN A 364 4.76 -16.50 -27.22
N LEU A 365 5.83 -15.81 -27.62
CA LEU A 365 5.86 -14.94 -28.79
C LEU A 365 6.31 -15.66 -30.06
N LEU A 366 7.11 -16.73 -29.94
CA LEU A 366 7.59 -17.52 -31.08
C LEU A 366 6.97 -18.93 -31.12
N PRO A 367 6.71 -19.49 -32.32
CA PRO A 367 6.19 -20.85 -32.46
C PRO A 367 7.09 -21.91 -31.80
N ALA A 368 6.49 -23.04 -31.41
CA ALA A 368 7.25 -24.18 -30.92
C ALA A 368 8.05 -24.83 -32.05
N GLY A 369 9.32 -25.15 -31.79
CA GLY A 369 10.24 -25.73 -32.79
C GLY A 369 10.85 -24.72 -33.76
N ASP A 370 10.50 -23.44 -33.69
CA ASP A 370 11.09 -22.40 -34.54
C ASP A 370 12.60 -22.25 -34.28
N ALA A 371 13.40 -22.21 -35.34
CA ALA A 371 14.86 -22.12 -35.25
C ALA A 371 15.32 -20.83 -34.55
N SER A 372 14.62 -19.72 -34.76
CA SER A 372 14.92 -18.44 -34.11
C SER A 372 14.65 -18.53 -32.61
N ARG A 373 13.54 -19.18 -32.20
CA ARG A 373 13.24 -19.42 -30.77
C ARG A 373 14.36 -20.19 -30.09
N ILE A 374 14.82 -21.27 -30.72
CA ILE A 374 15.88 -22.12 -30.17
C ILE A 374 17.20 -21.35 -30.06
N SER A 375 17.56 -20.61 -31.11
CA SER A 375 18.78 -19.80 -31.16
C SER A 375 18.79 -18.72 -30.08
N ILE A 376 17.71 -17.93 -29.99
CA ILE A 376 17.58 -16.83 -29.01
C ILE A 376 17.58 -17.40 -27.58
N ALA A 377 16.77 -18.43 -27.30
CA ALA A 377 16.71 -19.04 -25.97
C ALA A 377 18.07 -19.61 -25.54
N SER A 378 18.80 -20.24 -26.46
CA SER A 378 20.14 -20.78 -26.20
C SER A 378 21.15 -19.67 -25.91
N ALA A 379 21.11 -18.56 -26.65
CA ALA A 379 21.99 -17.42 -26.41
C ALA A 379 21.72 -16.76 -25.04
N ILE A 380 20.44 -16.57 -24.70
CA ILE A 380 20.02 -16.01 -23.41
C ILE A 380 20.40 -16.93 -22.26
N PHE A 381 20.21 -18.25 -22.40
CA PHE A 381 20.60 -19.21 -21.37
C PHE A 381 22.12 -19.24 -21.15
N LYS A 382 22.92 -19.26 -22.23
CA LYS A 382 24.40 -19.15 -22.12
C LYS A 382 24.83 -17.91 -21.35
N ARG A 383 24.16 -16.78 -21.58
CA ARG A 383 24.43 -15.54 -20.87
C ARG A 383 24.03 -15.65 -19.39
N CYS A 384 22.86 -16.21 -19.09
CA CYS A 384 22.41 -16.47 -17.73
C CYS A 384 23.40 -17.34 -16.93
N CYS A 385 23.97 -18.37 -17.57
CA CYS A 385 25.02 -19.20 -16.98
C CYS A 385 26.29 -18.39 -16.66
N LYS A 386 26.72 -17.49 -17.55
CA LYS A 386 27.89 -16.62 -17.33
C LYS A 386 27.64 -15.61 -16.22
N ASP A 387 26.43 -15.09 -16.13
CA ASP A 387 26.03 -14.12 -15.11
C ASP A 387 25.75 -14.78 -13.75
N GLY A 388 25.77 -16.11 -13.66
CA GLY A 388 25.55 -16.86 -12.41
C GLY A 388 24.12 -16.76 -11.87
N GLN A 389 23.14 -16.60 -12.75
CA GLN A 389 21.72 -16.31 -12.42
C GLN A 389 20.77 -17.47 -12.73
N VAL A 390 21.27 -18.72 -12.82
CA VAL A 390 20.46 -19.89 -13.22
C VAL A 390 19.61 -20.38 -12.05
N SER A 391 18.38 -19.91 -11.96
CA SER A 391 17.38 -20.39 -11.00
C SER A 391 16.56 -21.58 -11.56
N PRO A 392 15.75 -22.25 -10.72
CA PRO A 392 14.85 -23.32 -11.18
C PRO A 392 13.90 -22.84 -12.29
N ASP A 393 13.39 -21.62 -12.18
CA ASP A 393 12.47 -21.04 -13.18
C ASP A 393 13.15 -20.82 -14.53
N VAL A 394 14.43 -20.39 -14.54
CA VAL A 394 15.22 -20.26 -15.78
C VAL A 394 15.33 -21.61 -16.48
N ILE A 395 15.62 -22.68 -15.75
CA ILE A 395 15.74 -24.04 -16.32
C ILE A 395 14.41 -24.53 -16.89
N ILE A 396 13.32 -24.30 -16.15
CA ILE A 396 11.97 -24.69 -16.59
C ILE A 396 11.61 -23.97 -17.89
N GLU A 397 11.81 -22.65 -17.96
CA GLU A 397 11.48 -21.89 -19.17
C GLU A 397 12.43 -22.22 -20.33
N PHE A 398 13.70 -22.49 -20.07
CA PHE A 398 14.66 -22.94 -21.10
C PHE A 398 14.28 -24.32 -21.65
N LYS A 399 13.92 -25.28 -20.79
CA LYS A 399 13.46 -26.63 -21.20
C LYS A 399 12.24 -26.56 -22.11
N ARG A 400 11.34 -25.60 -21.87
CA ARG A 400 10.17 -25.36 -22.72
C ARG A 400 10.54 -24.73 -24.06
N ALA A 401 11.65 -23.99 -24.12
CA ALA A 401 12.06 -23.22 -25.29
C ALA A 401 12.78 -24.04 -26.35
N VAL A 402 13.50 -25.09 -25.96
CA VAL A 402 14.38 -25.86 -26.86
C VAL A 402 14.01 -27.35 -26.91
N PRO A 403 14.32 -28.06 -28.01
CA PRO A 403 14.16 -29.51 -28.08
C PRO A 403 14.94 -30.25 -26.99
N SER A 404 14.49 -31.46 -26.67
CA SER A 404 15.10 -32.33 -25.64
C SER A 404 16.60 -32.55 -25.89
N GLU A 405 17.01 -32.75 -27.14
CA GLU A 405 18.42 -32.97 -27.50
C GLU A 405 19.28 -31.72 -27.28
N THR A 406 18.79 -30.55 -27.65
CA THR A 406 19.44 -29.27 -27.34
C THR A 406 19.56 -29.09 -25.82
N PHE A 407 18.48 -29.32 -25.07
CA PHE A 407 18.48 -29.20 -23.61
C PHE A 407 19.49 -30.14 -22.94
N LYS A 408 19.56 -31.41 -23.41
CA LYS A 408 20.54 -32.39 -22.94
C LYS A 408 21.97 -31.97 -23.24
N THR A 409 22.22 -31.44 -24.43
CA THR A 409 23.54 -30.95 -24.84
C THR A 409 24.03 -29.83 -23.91
N PHE A 410 23.14 -28.92 -23.50
CA PHE A 410 23.48 -27.83 -22.59
C PHE A 410 23.73 -28.27 -21.15
N LEU A 411 22.96 -29.24 -20.64
CA LEU A 411 23.05 -29.71 -19.25
C LEU A 411 23.97 -30.93 -19.05
N GLY A 412 24.51 -31.48 -20.14
CA GLY A 412 25.38 -32.64 -20.14
C GLY A 412 24.74 -33.88 -19.51
N LYS A 413 25.57 -34.75 -18.92
CA LYS A 413 25.15 -36.03 -18.29
C LYS A 413 24.10 -35.88 -17.17
N ASN A 414 23.89 -34.67 -16.65
CA ASN A 414 22.93 -34.39 -15.59
C ASN A 414 21.51 -34.07 -16.13
N ALA A 415 21.33 -33.90 -17.45
CA ALA A 415 20.06 -33.58 -18.07
C ALA A 415 18.92 -34.57 -17.74
N GLU A 416 19.22 -35.87 -17.62
CA GLU A 416 18.24 -36.89 -17.24
C GLU A 416 17.80 -36.79 -15.78
N ARG A 417 18.70 -36.36 -14.88
CA ARG A 417 18.38 -36.10 -13.47
C ARG A 417 17.45 -34.88 -13.33
N TYR A 418 17.70 -33.83 -14.12
CA TYR A 418 16.86 -32.63 -14.13
C TYR A 418 15.54 -32.81 -14.89
N GLY A 419 15.53 -33.65 -15.93
CA GLY A 419 14.38 -33.91 -16.77
C GLY A 419 13.18 -34.54 -16.04
N LYS A 420 13.44 -35.30 -14.97
CA LYS A 420 12.45 -36.04 -14.16
C LYS A 420 11.86 -35.26 -12.99
N MET A 421 12.41 -34.10 -12.62
CA MET A 421 11.98 -33.34 -11.44
C MET A 421 10.81 -32.39 -11.79
N LYS A 422 9.57 -32.83 -11.56
CA LYS A 422 8.37 -31.97 -11.62
C LYS A 422 8.33 -31.00 -10.43
N ASN A 423 9.16 -29.95 -10.42
CA ASN A 423 9.13 -28.80 -9.49
C ASN A 423 10.08 -28.84 -8.26
N LYS A 424 11.08 -29.72 -8.21
CA LYS A 424 12.14 -29.68 -7.18
C LYS A 424 13.52 -29.82 -7.81
N ILE A 425 13.98 -28.78 -8.51
CA ILE A 425 15.36 -28.76 -9.04
C ILE A 425 16.32 -28.57 -7.86
N ASN A 426 17.17 -29.57 -7.61
CA ASN A 426 18.24 -29.41 -6.62
C ASN A 426 19.37 -28.55 -7.22
N LEU A 427 19.44 -27.29 -6.78
CA LEU A 427 20.44 -26.32 -7.22
C LEU A 427 21.88 -26.75 -6.92
N GLN A 428 22.10 -27.63 -5.95
CA GLN A 428 23.44 -28.16 -5.62
C GLN A 428 24.04 -29.05 -6.70
N LEU A 429 23.23 -29.56 -7.62
CA LEU A 429 23.69 -30.39 -8.73
C LEU A 429 24.20 -29.53 -9.92
N LEU A 430 23.85 -28.24 -9.97
CA LEU A 430 24.28 -27.33 -11.02
C LEU A 430 25.73 -26.87 -10.77
N PRO A 431 26.49 -26.51 -11.82
CA PRO A 431 27.78 -25.85 -11.65
C PRO A 431 27.63 -24.64 -10.72
N LYS A 432 28.48 -24.53 -9.70
CA LYS A 432 28.41 -23.43 -8.72
C LYS A 432 28.49 -22.06 -9.39
N GLU A 433 29.25 -21.96 -10.47
CA GLU A 433 29.37 -20.75 -11.30
C GLU A 433 28.03 -20.29 -11.91
N TRP A 434 27.10 -21.22 -12.15
CA TRP A 434 25.80 -20.88 -12.75
C TRP A 434 24.81 -20.35 -11.73
N THR A 435 25.05 -20.58 -10.43
CA THR A 435 24.14 -20.23 -9.34
C THR A 435 24.76 -19.24 -8.35
N CYS A 436 25.99 -18.76 -8.62
CA CYS A 436 26.79 -17.98 -7.68
C CYS A 436 26.20 -16.61 -7.32
N ASN A 437 25.34 -16.04 -8.17
CA ASN A 437 24.75 -14.73 -7.99
C ASN A 437 23.24 -14.78 -7.69
N LEU A 438 22.69 -15.96 -7.39
CA LEU A 438 21.31 -16.08 -6.91
C LEU A 438 21.18 -15.45 -5.52
N ARG A 439 20.14 -14.65 -5.32
CA ARG A 439 19.80 -14.14 -3.98
C ARG A 439 19.14 -15.27 -3.19
N THR A 440 19.74 -15.64 -2.06
CA THR A 440 19.23 -16.63 -1.10
C THR A 440 18.04 -16.12 -0.31
#